data_AF-A0AAD1VV66-F1
#
_entry.id   AF-A0AAD1VV66-F1
#
_cell.length_a   1.000
_cell.length_b   1.000
_cell.length_c   1.000
_cell.angle_alpha   90.00
_cell.angle_beta   90.00
_cell.angle_gamma   90.00
#
_symmetry.space_group_name_H-M   'P 1'
#
loop_
_entity.id
_entity.type
_entity.pdbx_description
1 polymer ?
#
loop_
_entity_poly.entity_id
_entity_poly.type
_entity_poly.pdbx_seq_one_letter_code
_entity_poly.pdbx_strand_id
1 'polypeptide(L)'
;MESLSPTRATLFLAVTGLGAAVLVSWFFLTKRRRSLRKVGEVSHLFLYPIKSCRGTSIPEAECKPFGLQSGNLKDRVHGNEVCGRDCGDKASQWITSFLKSKEVYRLVQFEDNMKPRNPKNEYEKYTDHDKVAYPDLSPLLLMSEASVDNLNTKLQKMVTIRNFRPNIVVTGCEAHEEDSWEEVQIGTSVTLKRVMPCPRCILTTVNPDTGVIDMKEPLETMRRYLNC
;
A
#
# COMPACT_ATOMS: atom_id res chain seq x y z
N MET A 1 10.95 11.80 71.87
CA MET A 1 11.46 11.30 70.57
C MET A 1 11.21 9.81 70.53
N GLU A 2 10.08 9.38 69.95
CA GLU A 2 9.76 7.96 69.80
C GLU A 2 10.45 7.40 68.54
N SER A 3 11.06 6.22 68.68
CA SER A 3 11.70 5.51 67.57
C SER A 3 10.66 4.72 66.77
N LEU A 4 10.56 5.03 65.47
CA LEU A 4 9.72 4.27 64.54
C LEU A 4 10.32 2.88 64.29
N SER A 5 9.55 1.84 64.61
CA SER A 5 9.95 0.44 64.41
C SER A 5 10.14 0.08 62.92
N PRO A 6 11.16 -0.75 62.56
CA PRO A 6 11.51 -1.04 61.17
C PRO A 6 10.42 -1.75 60.36
N THR A 7 9.44 -2.39 61.02
CA THR A 7 8.34 -3.14 60.39
C THR A 7 7.41 -2.29 59.52
N ARG A 8 7.30 -0.98 59.78
CA ARG A 8 6.45 -0.09 58.95
C ARG A 8 7.10 0.28 57.61
N ALA A 9 8.43 0.45 57.56
CA ALA A 9 9.13 0.87 56.35
C ALA A 9 9.04 -0.20 55.24
N THR A 10 9.19 -1.47 55.60
CA THR A 10 9.14 -2.60 54.66
C THR A 10 7.75 -2.79 54.04
N LEU A 11 6.68 -2.48 54.78
CA LEU A 11 5.30 -2.62 54.29
C LEU A 11 4.95 -1.57 53.23
N PHE A 12 5.43 -0.34 53.37
CA PHE A 12 5.18 0.73 52.40
C PHE A 12 5.87 0.49 51.05
N LEU A 13 7.06 -0.10 51.04
CA LEU A 13 7.77 -0.46 49.79
C LEU A 13 7.11 -1.60 49.01
N ALA A 14 6.47 -2.55 49.71
CA ALA A 14 5.74 -3.64 49.05
C ALA A 14 4.46 -3.14 48.35
N VAL A 15 3.72 -2.22 49.00
CA VAL A 15 2.45 -1.69 48.47
C VAL A 15 2.66 -0.80 47.25
N THR A 16 3.71 0.03 47.23
CA THR A 16 4.05 0.86 46.05
C THR A 16 4.54 0.01 44.88
N GLY A 17 5.33 -1.04 45.14
CA GLY A 17 5.76 -2.01 44.12
C GLY A 17 4.60 -2.75 43.46
N LEU A 18 3.64 -3.28 44.24
CA LEU A 18 2.43 -3.89 43.68
C LEU A 18 1.56 -2.87 42.94
N GLY A 19 1.38 -1.66 43.49
CA GLY A 19 0.61 -0.60 42.83
C GLY A 19 1.17 -0.23 41.46
N ALA A 20 2.50 -0.06 41.36
CA ALA A 20 3.17 0.18 40.09
C ALA A 20 3.06 -1.01 39.12
N ALA A 21 3.26 -2.24 39.59
CA ALA A 21 3.13 -3.44 38.74
C ALA A 21 1.70 -3.66 38.25
N VAL A 22 0.68 -3.39 39.08
CA VAL A 22 -0.74 -3.46 38.70
C VAL A 22 -1.09 -2.34 37.74
N LEU A 23 -0.62 -1.10 37.94
CA LEU A 23 -0.85 0.01 37.01
C LEU A 23 -0.15 -0.22 35.66
N VAL A 24 1.07 -0.75 35.66
CA VAL A 24 1.81 -1.11 34.44
C VAL A 24 1.12 -2.28 33.72
N SER A 25 0.74 -3.33 34.43
CA SER A 25 0.00 -4.47 33.87
C SER A 25 -1.37 -4.03 33.33
N TRP A 26 -2.13 -3.23 34.09
CA TRP A 26 -3.40 -2.66 33.67
C TRP A 26 -3.23 -1.72 32.47
N PHE A 27 -2.18 -0.92 32.41
CA PHE A 27 -1.83 -0.10 31.23
C PHE A 27 -1.52 -0.98 30.02
N PHE A 28 -0.73 -2.05 30.16
CA PHE A 28 -0.46 -2.99 29.06
C PHE A 28 -1.70 -3.81 28.64
N LEU A 29 -2.60 -4.16 29.56
CA LEU A 29 -3.85 -4.87 29.32
C LEU A 29 -4.92 -3.98 28.67
N THR A 30 -5.05 -2.71 29.11
CA THR A 30 -6.02 -1.75 28.57
C THR A 30 -5.58 -1.18 27.23
N LYS A 31 -4.27 -0.90 27.04
CA LYS A 31 -3.69 -0.38 25.78
C LYS A 31 -3.78 -1.36 24.60
N ARG A 32 -4.31 -2.57 24.79
CA ARG A 32 -4.36 -3.62 23.75
C ARG A 32 -5.72 -4.26 23.44
N ARG A 33 -6.85 -3.66 23.88
CA ARG A 33 -8.13 -3.86 23.17
C ARG A 33 -8.28 -2.81 22.07
N ARG A 34 -7.59 -3.02 20.95
CA ARG A 34 -7.94 -2.38 19.68
C ARG A 34 -9.30 -2.92 19.24
N SER A 35 -10.35 -2.12 19.41
CA SER A 35 -11.68 -2.44 18.88
C SER A 35 -11.68 -2.24 17.37
N LEU A 36 -11.81 -3.32 16.61
CA LEU A 36 -11.98 -3.25 15.16
C LEU A 36 -13.39 -2.72 14.83
N ARG A 37 -13.48 -1.72 13.97
CA ARG A 37 -14.72 -1.26 13.32
C ARG A 37 -14.72 -1.82 11.89
N LYS A 38 -15.83 -2.40 11.41
CA LYS A 38 -15.97 -2.66 9.95
C LYS A 38 -16.00 -1.31 9.25
N VAL A 39 -15.07 -1.08 8.34
CA VAL A 39 -14.96 0.16 7.53
C VAL A 39 -15.23 -0.06 6.05
N GLY A 40 -15.44 -1.31 5.62
CA GLY A 40 -15.71 -1.66 4.23
C GLY A 40 -15.57 -3.15 3.98
N GLU A 41 -15.53 -3.53 2.71
CA GLU A 41 -15.38 -4.90 2.22
C GLU A 41 -14.50 -4.91 0.97
N VAL A 42 -13.57 -5.88 0.86
CA VAL A 42 -12.69 -5.99 -0.31
C VAL A 42 -13.48 -6.54 -1.49
N SER A 43 -13.72 -5.72 -2.52
CA SER A 43 -14.43 -6.13 -3.74
C SER A 43 -13.50 -6.79 -4.76
N HIS A 44 -12.29 -6.27 -4.93
CA HIS A 44 -11.33 -6.76 -5.91
C HIS A 44 -9.88 -6.72 -5.43
N LEU A 45 -9.11 -7.72 -5.88
CA LEU A 45 -7.66 -7.77 -5.77
C LEU A 45 -7.03 -7.72 -7.17
N PHE A 46 -5.95 -6.95 -7.31
CA PHE A 46 -5.22 -6.79 -8.57
C PHE A 46 -3.70 -6.95 -8.40
N LEU A 47 -3.13 -7.78 -9.27
CA LEU A 47 -1.69 -7.88 -9.52
C LEU A 47 -1.33 -7.18 -10.83
N TYR A 48 -0.18 -6.52 -10.88
CA TYR A 48 0.32 -5.87 -12.09
C TYR A 48 1.72 -6.42 -12.40
N PRO A 49 1.87 -7.53 -13.14
CA PRO A 49 3.18 -8.18 -13.30
C PRO A 49 4.21 -7.33 -14.04
N ILE A 50 3.75 -6.36 -14.83
CA ILE A 50 4.57 -5.42 -15.58
C ILE A 50 4.11 -4.01 -15.21
N LYS A 51 5.07 -3.12 -14.92
CA LYS A 51 4.80 -1.71 -14.62
C LYS A 51 4.10 -1.03 -15.80
N SER A 52 3.13 -0.18 -15.47
CA SER A 52 2.28 0.55 -16.41
C SER A 52 1.36 -0.31 -17.31
N CYS A 53 1.54 -1.63 -17.40
CA CYS A 53 0.59 -2.54 -18.09
C CYS A 53 -0.71 -2.77 -17.29
N ARG A 54 -1.74 -3.32 -17.94
CA ARG A 54 -3.03 -3.68 -17.33
C ARG A 54 -2.85 -4.64 -16.14
N GLY A 55 -3.64 -4.44 -15.08
CA GLY A 55 -3.68 -5.35 -13.94
C GLY A 55 -4.51 -6.61 -14.22
N THR A 56 -4.09 -7.72 -13.63
CA THR A 56 -4.79 -9.00 -13.60
C THR A 56 -5.63 -9.06 -12.33
N SER A 57 -6.96 -9.20 -12.48
CA SER A 57 -7.84 -9.48 -11.35
C SER A 57 -7.58 -10.89 -10.84
N ILE A 58 -7.53 -11.06 -9.53
CA ILE A 58 -7.26 -12.33 -8.85
C ILE A 58 -8.28 -12.57 -7.73
N PRO A 59 -8.68 -13.82 -7.46
CA PRO A 59 -9.59 -14.13 -6.35
C PRO A 59 -8.89 -14.08 -4.98
N GLU A 60 -7.60 -14.39 -4.95
CA GLU A 60 -6.78 -14.43 -3.73
C GLU A 60 -5.32 -14.07 -4.01
N ALA A 61 -4.65 -13.52 -2.99
CA ALA A 61 -3.21 -13.30 -2.97
C ALA A 61 -2.63 -13.41 -1.56
N GLU A 62 -1.39 -13.84 -1.48
CA GLU A 62 -0.53 -13.70 -0.32
C GLU A 62 -0.01 -12.26 -0.24
N CYS A 63 -0.14 -11.61 0.92
CA CYS A 63 0.49 -10.32 1.20
C CYS A 63 1.95 -10.55 1.59
N LYS A 64 2.89 -10.21 0.71
CA LYS A 64 4.34 -10.32 0.94
C LYS A 64 4.95 -8.93 1.20
N PRO A 65 6.18 -8.83 1.75
CA PRO A 65 6.84 -7.54 1.95
C PRO A 65 6.94 -6.67 0.69
N PHE A 66 7.04 -7.29 -0.49
CA PHE A 66 7.18 -6.62 -1.79
C PHE A 66 5.85 -6.26 -2.47
N GLY A 67 4.71 -6.55 -1.84
CA GLY A 67 3.37 -6.42 -2.43
C GLY A 67 2.60 -7.75 -2.48
N LEU A 68 1.57 -7.83 -3.30
CA LEU A 68 0.78 -9.06 -3.47
C LEU A 68 1.53 -10.11 -4.30
N GLN A 69 1.24 -11.39 -4.03
CA GLN A 69 1.65 -12.53 -4.85
C GLN A 69 0.50 -13.55 -4.99
N SER A 70 0.32 -14.14 -6.16
CA SER A 70 -0.64 -15.23 -6.40
C SER A 70 0.03 -16.31 -7.25
N GLY A 71 0.38 -17.44 -6.62
CA GLY A 71 1.25 -18.46 -7.23
C GLY A 71 2.59 -17.86 -7.68
N ASN A 72 2.90 -18.01 -8.97
CA ASN A 72 4.10 -17.44 -9.60
C ASN A 72 3.96 -15.96 -10.00
N LEU A 73 2.78 -15.35 -9.84
CA LEU A 73 2.50 -13.98 -10.26
C LEU A 73 2.84 -13.00 -9.13
N LYS A 74 3.78 -12.09 -9.37
CA LYS A 74 4.24 -11.03 -8.44
C LYS A 74 3.86 -9.63 -8.99
N ASP A 75 3.82 -8.61 -8.13
CA ASP A 75 3.42 -7.24 -8.51
C ASP A 75 4.57 -6.36 -9.11
N ARG A 76 4.21 -5.19 -9.67
CA ARG A 76 5.03 -4.30 -10.54
C ARG A 76 6.18 -3.58 -9.87
N VAL A 77 7.01 -2.98 -10.73
CA VAL A 77 8.46 -2.78 -10.63
C VAL A 77 8.87 -1.40 -11.24
N HIS A 78 9.50 -0.49 -10.48
CA HIS A 78 9.89 0.88 -10.87
C HIS A 78 11.14 1.50 -10.19
N GLY A 79 12.03 2.11 -10.97
CA GLY A 79 13.06 3.01 -10.44
C GLY A 79 14.45 2.38 -10.32
N ASN A 80 15.42 3.26 -10.05
CA ASN A 80 16.83 3.07 -10.40
C ASN A 80 17.57 2.08 -9.50
N GLU A 81 18.66 1.52 -10.05
CA GLU A 81 19.60 0.59 -9.41
C GLU A 81 19.01 -0.69 -8.80
N VAL A 82 17.98 -1.26 -9.44
CA VAL A 82 17.52 -2.62 -9.12
C VAL A 82 17.77 -3.56 -10.28
N CYS A 83 18.52 -4.63 -10.02
CA CYS A 83 18.77 -5.70 -10.98
C CYS A 83 17.46 -6.43 -11.33
N GLY A 84 17.43 -7.05 -12.50
CA GLY A 84 16.37 -7.98 -12.88
C GLY A 84 16.91 -9.02 -13.83
N ARG A 85 16.44 -10.26 -13.73
CA ARG A 85 16.78 -11.31 -14.67
C ARG A 85 16.09 -11.01 -16.00
N ASP A 86 16.87 -11.01 -17.06
CA ASP A 86 16.35 -10.83 -18.41
C ASP A 86 15.38 -11.96 -18.82
N CYS A 87 14.25 -11.59 -19.41
CA CYS A 87 13.19 -12.52 -19.82
C CYS A 87 13.40 -13.11 -21.23
N GLY A 88 14.56 -12.90 -21.83
CA GLY A 88 14.99 -13.48 -23.10
C GLY A 88 14.59 -12.67 -24.33
N ASP A 89 15.26 -12.97 -25.45
CA ASP A 89 15.13 -12.20 -26.70
C ASP A 89 13.71 -12.21 -27.28
N LYS A 90 12.95 -13.29 -27.08
CA LYS A 90 11.54 -13.35 -27.52
C LYS A 90 10.68 -12.27 -26.84
N ALA A 91 10.87 -12.03 -25.54
CA ALA A 91 10.14 -10.99 -24.82
C ALA A 91 10.58 -9.59 -25.26
N SER A 92 11.90 -9.40 -25.42
CA SER A 92 12.51 -8.16 -25.93
C SER A 92 12.01 -7.78 -27.32
N GLN A 93 12.07 -8.72 -28.28
CA GLN A 93 11.59 -8.56 -29.65
C GLN A 93 10.09 -8.25 -29.68
N TRP A 94 9.29 -8.96 -28.88
CA TRP A 94 7.84 -8.73 -28.83
C TRP A 94 7.49 -7.33 -28.31
N ILE A 95 8.06 -6.89 -27.18
CA ILE A 95 7.79 -5.55 -26.62
C ILE A 95 8.28 -4.46 -27.57
N THR A 96 9.50 -4.58 -28.10
CA THR A 96 10.10 -3.59 -29.02
C THR A 96 9.24 -3.44 -30.28
N SER A 97 8.77 -4.56 -30.85
CA SER A 97 7.90 -4.57 -32.03
C SER A 97 6.51 -4.00 -31.75
N PHE A 98 5.90 -4.39 -30.62
CA PHE A 98 4.56 -3.93 -30.22
C PHE A 98 4.54 -2.41 -30.00
N LEU A 99 5.56 -1.87 -29.30
CA LEU A 99 5.71 -0.44 -29.06
C LEU A 99 6.23 0.35 -30.26
N LYS A 100 6.63 -0.32 -31.36
CA LYS A 100 7.22 0.27 -32.57
C LYS A 100 8.40 1.20 -32.26
N SER A 101 9.20 0.83 -31.25
CA SER A 101 10.32 1.65 -30.79
C SER A 101 11.51 1.59 -31.74
N LYS A 102 12.30 2.67 -31.76
CA LYS A 102 13.64 2.69 -32.39
C LYS A 102 14.71 2.09 -31.47
N GLU A 103 14.42 1.99 -30.19
CA GLU A 103 15.31 1.45 -29.15
C GLU A 103 14.89 0.01 -28.79
N VAL A 104 15.85 -0.83 -28.43
CA VAL A 104 15.58 -2.21 -27.98
C VAL A 104 15.19 -2.20 -26.50
N TYR A 105 13.98 -2.64 -26.19
CA TYR A 105 13.54 -2.81 -24.81
C TYR A 105 13.74 -4.26 -24.33
N ARG A 106 14.27 -4.43 -23.12
CA ARG A 106 14.32 -5.72 -22.42
C ARG A 106 13.21 -5.78 -21.37
N LEU A 107 12.55 -6.93 -21.28
CA LEU A 107 11.71 -7.25 -20.12
C LEU A 107 12.60 -7.92 -19.08
N VAL A 108 12.51 -7.47 -17.82
CA VAL A 108 13.25 -8.03 -16.69
C VAL A 108 12.30 -8.42 -15.56
N GLN A 109 12.67 -9.46 -14.81
CA GLN A 109 11.94 -9.96 -13.64
C GLN A 109 12.82 -9.84 -12.39
N PHE A 110 12.26 -9.33 -11.30
CA PHE A 110 12.93 -9.32 -10.00
C PHE A 110 12.88 -10.71 -9.35
N GLU A 111 13.99 -11.14 -8.74
CA GLU A 111 14.12 -12.42 -8.04
C GLU A 111 14.47 -12.21 -6.57
N ASP A 112 14.08 -13.14 -5.71
CA ASP A 112 14.11 -12.93 -4.25
C ASP A 112 15.53 -12.90 -3.64
N ASN A 113 16.55 -13.27 -4.44
CA ASN A 113 17.98 -13.14 -4.13
C ASN A 113 18.57 -11.77 -4.53
N MET A 114 17.81 -10.92 -5.23
CA MET A 114 18.25 -9.59 -5.67
C MET A 114 18.06 -8.55 -4.56
N LYS A 115 18.90 -7.52 -4.55
CA LYS A 115 18.77 -6.40 -3.61
C LYS A 115 17.55 -5.54 -3.99
N PRO A 116 16.54 -5.37 -3.11
CA PRO A 116 15.40 -4.51 -3.37
C PRO A 116 15.69 -3.03 -3.08
N ARG A 117 14.81 -2.15 -3.56
CA ARG A 117 14.71 -0.76 -3.10
C ARG A 117 14.12 -0.71 -1.69
N ASN A 118 14.57 0.27 -0.90
CA ASN A 118 13.91 0.65 0.35
C ASN A 118 13.19 2.01 0.12
N PRO A 119 11.86 2.09 0.28
CA PRO A 119 11.10 3.32 0.02
C PRO A 119 11.33 4.42 1.06
N LYS A 120 11.94 4.11 2.22
CA LYS A 120 12.40 5.10 3.21
C LYS A 120 13.41 6.09 2.64
N ASN A 121 14.17 5.68 1.62
CA ASN A 121 15.13 6.55 0.92
C ASN A 121 14.45 7.67 0.13
N GLU A 122 13.15 7.53 -0.19
CA GLU A 122 12.34 8.55 -0.86
C GLU A 122 11.34 9.22 0.09
N TYR A 123 10.87 8.50 1.12
CA TYR A 123 9.88 9.03 2.06
C TYR A 123 10.07 8.47 3.48
N GLU A 124 10.43 9.33 4.42
CA GLU A 124 10.89 8.96 5.77
C GLU A 124 9.90 8.18 6.65
N LYS A 125 8.61 8.12 6.29
CA LYS A 125 7.60 7.37 7.07
C LYS A 125 7.68 5.85 6.88
N TYR A 126 8.41 5.36 5.87
CA TYR A 126 8.74 3.94 5.75
C TYR A 126 9.88 3.55 6.70
N THR A 127 10.01 2.26 6.95
CA THR A 127 11.00 1.67 7.86
C THR A 127 12.16 1.01 7.11
N ASP A 128 13.25 0.71 7.82
CA ASP A 128 14.38 -0.02 7.24
C ASP A 128 14.03 -1.48 6.83
N HIS A 129 12.87 -1.98 7.28
CA HIS A 129 12.33 -3.29 6.93
C HIS A 129 11.42 -3.27 5.70
N ASP A 130 10.89 -2.10 5.32
CA ASP A 130 10.03 -1.95 4.14
C ASP A 130 10.85 -2.12 2.86
N LYS A 131 10.26 -2.83 1.91
CA LYS A 131 10.93 -3.22 0.66
C LYS A 131 9.96 -3.09 -0.48
N VAL A 132 10.33 -2.30 -1.47
CA VAL A 132 9.71 -2.38 -2.79
C VAL A 132 10.74 -3.04 -3.69
N ALA A 133 10.38 -4.16 -4.33
CA ALA A 133 11.26 -4.82 -5.26
C ALA A 133 11.66 -3.81 -6.33
N TYR A 134 10.68 -3.32 -7.07
CA TYR A 134 10.74 -1.90 -7.38
C TYR A 134 9.42 -1.08 -7.40
N PRO A 135 8.20 -1.46 -6.94
CA PRO A 135 6.98 -0.61 -7.10
C PRO A 135 7.14 0.89 -6.71
N ASP A 136 6.44 1.83 -7.41
CA ASP A 136 6.73 3.29 -7.45
C ASP A 136 7.25 3.88 -6.13
N LEU A 137 6.51 3.67 -5.04
CA LEU A 137 6.95 3.98 -3.68
C LEU A 137 6.39 3.01 -2.63
N SER A 138 5.10 2.66 -2.71
CA SER A 138 4.45 1.72 -1.78
C SER A 138 4.37 0.30 -2.37
N PRO A 139 4.53 -0.77 -1.56
CA PRO A 139 4.25 -2.15 -2.00
C PRO A 139 2.76 -2.41 -2.27
N LEU A 140 1.86 -1.58 -1.75
CA LEU A 140 0.41 -1.70 -1.92
C LEU A 140 -0.25 -0.33 -2.11
N LEU A 141 -1.25 -0.29 -3.00
CA LEU A 141 -2.23 0.81 -3.09
C LEU A 141 -3.62 0.26 -2.79
N LEU A 142 -4.31 0.86 -1.81
CA LEU A 142 -5.73 0.65 -1.52
C LEU A 142 -6.54 1.85 -2.04
N MET A 143 -7.74 1.62 -2.55
CA MET A 143 -8.67 2.68 -2.98
C MET A 143 -10.12 2.20 -2.92
N SER A 144 -11.07 3.07 -2.58
CA SER A 144 -12.49 2.73 -2.60
C SER A 144 -13.14 2.96 -3.96
N GLU A 145 -14.21 2.21 -4.25
CA GLU A 145 -15.07 2.46 -5.41
C GLU A 145 -15.80 3.79 -5.26
N ALA A 146 -16.26 4.10 -4.04
CA ALA A 146 -16.89 5.38 -3.70
C ALA A 146 -16.03 6.60 -4.04
N SER A 147 -14.70 6.54 -3.85
CA SER A 147 -13.76 7.58 -4.29
C SER A 147 -13.74 7.78 -5.81
N VAL A 148 -13.85 6.69 -6.60
CA VAL A 148 -13.89 6.78 -8.08
C VAL A 148 -15.24 7.28 -8.57
N ASP A 149 -16.34 6.84 -7.96
CA ASP A 149 -17.68 7.32 -8.29
C ASP A 149 -17.84 8.80 -7.96
N ASN A 150 -17.33 9.23 -6.80
CA ASN A 150 -17.29 10.64 -6.41
C ASN A 150 -16.48 11.50 -7.40
N LEU A 151 -15.35 11.00 -7.90
CA LEU A 151 -14.59 11.66 -8.96
C LEU A 151 -15.41 11.70 -10.27
N ASN A 152 -16.07 10.61 -10.65
CA ASN A 152 -16.88 10.53 -11.87
C ASN A 152 -18.05 11.52 -11.88
N THR A 153 -18.63 11.91 -10.73
CA THR A 153 -19.63 13.00 -10.67
C THR A 153 -19.10 14.37 -11.13
N LYS A 154 -17.77 14.55 -11.25
CA LYS A 154 -17.09 15.80 -11.59
C LYS A 154 -16.46 15.78 -12.99
N LEU A 155 -16.53 14.65 -13.70
CA LEU A 155 -15.89 14.45 -14.99
C LEU A 155 -16.91 14.40 -16.13
N GLN A 156 -16.57 15.02 -17.27
CA GLN A 156 -17.33 14.85 -18.52
C GLN A 156 -17.16 13.44 -19.12
N LYS A 157 -15.97 12.85 -18.93
CA LYS A 157 -15.62 11.52 -19.40
C LYS A 157 -15.23 10.67 -18.21
N MET A 158 -16.07 9.68 -17.91
CA MET A 158 -15.86 8.78 -16.76
C MET A 158 -14.56 7.98 -16.89
N VAL A 159 -13.95 7.72 -15.74
CA VAL A 159 -12.78 6.87 -15.56
C VAL A 159 -13.14 5.65 -14.72
N THR A 160 -12.26 4.65 -14.72
CA THR A 160 -12.46 3.42 -13.97
C THR A 160 -11.37 3.24 -12.92
N ILE A 161 -11.57 2.34 -11.97
CA ILE A 161 -10.56 1.96 -10.97
C ILE A 161 -9.20 1.56 -11.61
N ARG A 162 -9.22 1.05 -12.86
CA ARG A 162 -8.02 0.69 -13.65
C ARG A 162 -7.11 1.87 -13.96
N ASN A 163 -7.64 3.11 -14.01
CA ASN A 163 -6.85 4.33 -14.18
C ASN A 163 -5.92 4.59 -12.98
N PHE A 164 -6.34 4.22 -11.78
CA PHE A 164 -5.61 4.47 -10.52
C PHE A 164 -4.70 3.33 -10.09
N ARG A 165 -4.90 2.15 -10.69
CA ARG A 165 -4.07 0.95 -10.51
C ARG A 165 -3.93 0.46 -9.04
N PRO A 166 -4.98 0.45 -8.21
CA PRO A 166 -4.89 -0.08 -6.86
C PRO A 166 -4.69 -1.61 -6.88
N ASN A 167 -4.10 -2.13 -5.81
CA ASN A 167 -3.97 -3.56 -5.55
C ASN A 167 -5.17 -4.11 -4.80
N ILE A 168 -5.78 -3.29 -3.94
CA ILE A 168 -6.94 -3.63 -3.12
C ILE A 168 -8.01 -2.60 -3.39
N VAL A 169 -9.18 -3.06 -3.82
CA VAL A 169 -10.37 -2.22 -4.03
C VAL A 169 -11.38 -2.54 -2.94
N VAL A 170 -12.01 -1.50 -2.38
CA VAL A 170 -12.97 -1.64 -1.28
C VAL A 170 -14.31 -0.96 -1.58
N THR A 171 -15.37 -1.54 -1.01
CA THR A 171 -16.76 -1.07 -1.08
C THR A 171 -17.34 -0.92 0.33
N GLY A 172 -18.52 -0.29 0.45
CA GLY A 172 -19.22 -0.16 1.72
C GLY A 172 -18.60 0.87 2.67
N CYS A 173 -17.99 1.92 2.11
CA CYS A 173 -17.44 3.07 2.80
C CYS A 173 -17.83 4.36 2.06
N GLU A 174 -17.71 5.50 2.72
CA GLU A 174 -17.91 6.80 2.06
C GLU A 174 -16.73 7.15 1.13
N ALA A 175 -16.96 8.09 0.20
CA ALA A 175 -15.92 8.56 -0.71
C ALA A 175 -14.76 9.21 0.08
N HIS A 176 -13.53 8.78 -0.20
CA HIS A 176 -12.31 9.17 0.51
C HIS A 176 -12.28 8.77 2.00
N GLU A 177 -13.18 7.91 2.49
CA GLU A 177 -13.09 7.41 3.87
C GLU A 177 -11.79 6.62 4.08
N GLU A 178 -11.26 5.97 3.03
CA GLU A 178 -10.00 5.21 3.09
C GLU A 178 -8.79 6.06 3.51
N ASP A 179 -8.82 7.37 3.26
CA ASP A 179 -7.74 8.28 3.67
C ASP A 179 -7.67 8.46 5.19
N SER A 180 -8.75 8.16 5.91
CA SER A 180 -8.81 8.22 7.39
C SER A 180 -8.27 6.96 8.08
N TRP A 181 -8.12 5.84 7.38
CA TRP A 181 -7.80 4.55 8.00
C TRP A 181 -6.31 4.45 8.32
N GLU A 182 -5.94 4.56 9.59
CA GLU A 182 -4.53 4.44 10.02
C GLU A 182 -4.00 3.00 9.91
N GLU A 183 -4.83 2.03 10.32
CA GLU A 183 -4.56 0.60 10.19
C GLU A 183 -5.83 -0.12 9.70
N VAL A 184 -5.66 -1.07 8.79
CA VAL A 184 -6.75 -1.87 8.19
C VAL A 184 -6.43 -3.34 8.40
N GLN A 185 -7.32 -4.07 9.06
CA GLN A 185 -7.23 -5.53 9.16
C GLN A 185 -8.10 -6.18 8.08
N ILE A 186 -7.51 -7.10 7.30
CA ILE A 186 -8.18 -7.90 6.28
C ILE A 186 -8.13 -9.36 6.72
N GLY A 187 -9.30 -9.96 6.94
CA GLY A 187 -9.41 -11.30 7.51
C GLY A 187 -8.81 -11.40 8.92
N THR A 188 -8.16 -12.52 9.22
CA THR A 188 -7.58 -12.82 10.54
C THR A 188 -6.07 -12.58 10.64
N SER A 189 -5.37 -12.46 9.51
CA SER A 189 -3.90 -12.55 9.44
C SER A 189 -3.19 -11.37 8.78
N VAL A 190 -3.91 -10.51 8.04
CA VAL A 190 -3.31 -9.37 7.33
C VAL A 190 -3.67 -8.06 8.01
N THR A 191 -2.66 -7.34 8.49
CA THR A 191 -2.81 -5.97 8.99
C THR A 191 -1.96 -5.04 8.12
N LEU A 192 -2.62 -4.07 7.50
CA LEU A 192 -2.00 -3.02 6.71
C LEU A 192 -1.95 -1.73 7.54
N LYS A 193 -0.90 -0.94 7.36
CA LYS A 193 -0.75 0.39 7.96
C LYS A 193 -0.68 1.45 6.87
N ARG A 194 -1.47 2.51 6.98
CA ARG A 194 -1.40 3.65 6.05
C ARG A 194 -0.11 4.44 6.29
N VAL A 195 0.63 4.68 5.20
CA VAL A 195 1.87 5.46 5.24
C VAL A 195 1.61 6.90 4.76
N MET A 196 0.96 7.05 3.61
CA MET A 196 0.63 8.34 2.99
C MET A 196 -0.52 8.20 1.98
N PRO A 197 -1.22 9.30 1.64
CA PRO A 197 -2.03 9.38 0.43
C PRO A 197 -1.18 9.14 -0.83
N CYS A 198 -1.79 8.63 -1.90
CA CYS A 198 -1.11 8.39 -3.17
C CYS A 198 -1.18 9.63 -4.08
N PRO A 199 -0.09 10.38 -4.28
CA PRO A 199 -0.08 11.51 -5.22
C PRO A 199 -0.33 10.98 -6.64
N ARG A 200 -1.21 11.66 -7.38
CA ARG A 200 -1.64 11.21 -8.71
C ARG A 200 -0.82 11.90 -9.80
N CYS A 201 -0.40 11.12 -10.79
CA CYS A 201 0.41 11.58 -11.92
C CYS A 201 -0.33 11.40 -13.25
N ILE A 202 0.29 11.84 -14.35
CA ILE A 202 -0.27 11.76 -15.71
C ILE A 202 -0.62 10.33 -16.15
N LEU A 203 -0.06 9.28 -15.53
CA LEU A 203 -0.44 7.90 -15.86
C LEU A 203 -1.92 7.58 -15.55
N THR A 204 -2.60 8.39 -14.73
CA THR A 204 -4.05 8.27 -14.49
C THR A 204 -4.91 8.67 -15.70
N THR A 205 -4.36 9.47 -16.62
CA THR A 205 -5.04 9.98 -17.82
C THR A 205 -4.90 9.05 -19.04
N VAL A 206 -4.13 7.98 -18.92
CA VAL A 206 -4.04 6.91 -19.93
C VAL A 206 -5.36 6.16 -19.96
N ASN A 207 -6.04 6.14 -21.10
CA ASN A 207 -7.20 5.29 -21.28
C ASN A 207 -6.77 3.80 -21.24
N PRO A 208 -7.31 2.98 -20.33
CA PRO A 208 -6.78 1.64 -20.06
C PRO A 208 -7.13 0.59 -21.12
N ASP A 209 -7.93 0.93 -22.13
CA ASP A 209 -8.36 0.04 -23.21
C ASP A 209 -7.75 0.42 -24.58
N THR A 210 -7.43 1.69 -24.80
CA THR A 210 -6.79 2.18 -26.05
C THR A 210 -5.32 2.55 -25.90
N GLY A 211 -4.83 2.74 -24.66
CA GLY A 211 -3.46 3.23 -24.40
C GLY A 211 -3.24 4.71 -24.74
N VAL A 212 -4.27 5.43 -25.19
CA VAL A 212 -4.18 6.86 -25.55
C VAL A 212 -4.18 7.72 -24.28
N ILE A 213 -3.27 8.69 -24.23
CA ILE A 213 -3.13 9.66 -23.13
C ILE A 213 -4.08 10.84 -23.37
N ASP A 214 -4.93 11.14 -22.40
CA ASP A 214 -5.56 12.46 -22.28
C ASP A 214 -4.56 13.40 -21.58
N MET A 215 -4.24 14.57 -22.14
CA MET A 215 -3.22 15.43 -21.52
C MET A 215 -3.73 16.22 -20.29
N LYS A 216 -4.99 16.04 -19.89
CA LYS A 216 -5.63 16.78 -18.80
C LYS A 216 -6.35 15.90 -17.79
N GLU A 217 -7.35 15.14 -18.21
CA GLU A 217 -8.30 14.50 -17.29
C GLU A 217 -7.98 13.01 -17.05
N PRO A 218 -8.18 12.48 -15.82
CA PRO A 218 -8.86 13.09 -14.68
C PRO A 218 -7.95 13.95 -13.78
N LEU A 219 -6.67 14.15 -14.15
CA LEU A 219 -5.66 14.74 -13.27
C LEU A 219 -5.92 16.22 -12.96
N GLU A 220 -6.39 16.99 -13.95
CA GLU A 220 -6.76 18.40 -13.75
C GLU A 220 -7.93 18.54 -12.77
N THR A 221 -8.98 17.71 -12.90
CA THR A 221 -10.10 17.67 -11.94
C THR A 221 -9.65 17.26 -10.55
N MET A 222 -8.83 16.21 -10.40
CA MET A 222 -8.33 15.77 -9.08
C MET A 222 -7.55 16.87 -8.36
N ARG A 223 -6.65 17.58 -9.04
CA ARG A 223 -5.89 18.70 -8.44
C ARG A 223 -6.79 19.79 -7.85
N ARG A 224 -7.96 20.05 -8.46
CA ARG A 224 -8.88 21.11 -8.01
C ARG A 224 -9.63 20.77 -6.71
N TYR A 225 -9.85 19.48 -6.38
CA TYR A 225 -10.68 19.09 -5.23
C TYR A 225 -10.01 18.17 -4.20
N LEU A 226 -8.88 17.54 -4.53
CA LEU A 226 -8.13 16.64 -3.64
C LEU A 226 -6.82 17.24 -3.10
N ASN A 227 -6.49 18.50 -3.43
CA ASN A 227 -5.22 19.14 -3.08
C ASN A 227 -3.98 18.25 -3.39
N CYS A 228 -4.00 17.61 -4.57
CA CYS A 228 -2.95 16.71 -5.09
C CYS A 228 -1.75 17.48 -5.68
#